data_AF-A0A351XKP8-F1
#
_entry.id   AF-A0A351XKP8-F1
#
_cell.length_a   1.000
_cell.length_b   1.000
_cell.length_c   1.000
_cell.angle_alpha   90.00
_cell.angle_beta   90.00
_cell.angle_gamma   90.00
#
_symmetry.space_group_name_H-M   'P 1'
#
loop_
_entity.id
_entity.type
_entity.pdbx_description
1 polymer ?
#
loop_
_entity_poly.entity_id
_entity_poly.type
_entity_poly.pdbx_seq_one_letter_code
_entity_poly.pdbx_strand_id
1 'polypeptide(L)' 'MFADKGIISVKHDVLNLVAKLAFEGKLDEERDNIPYKIIEGPAPQFRCCIYKEREIIR' A
#
# COMPACT_ATOMS: atom_id res chain seq x y z
N MET A 1 -19.79 -8.70 8.46
CA MET A 1 -18.72 -7.71 8.67
C MET A 1 -18.41 -7.12 7.29
N PHE A 2 -18.92 -5.93 6.99
CA PHE A 2 -18.62 -5.24 5.72
C PHE A 2 -17.16 -4.79 5.80
N ALA A 3 -16.23 -5.66 5.41
CA ALA A 3 -14.86 -5.24 5.22
C ALA A 3 -14.86 -4.30 4.01
N ASP A 4 -14.53 -3.04 4.28
CA ASP A 4 -14.50 -1.95 3.30
C ASP A 4 -13.69 -2.39 2.08
N LYS A 5 -14.33 -2.44 0.90
CA LYS A 5 -13.75 -3.04 -0.32
C LYS A 5 -12.38 -2.46 -0.66
N GLY A 6 -12.18 -1.15 -0.40
CA GLY A 6 -10.90 -0.47 -0.62
C GLY A 6 -9.78 -1.00 0.27
N ILE A 7 -10.05 -1.32 1.53
CA ILE A 7 -9.05 -1.82 2.47
C ILE A 7 -8.58 -3.24 2.07
N ILE A 8 -9.50 -4.08 1.61
CA ILE A 8 -9.18 -5.44 1.17
C ILE A 8 -8.25 -5.40 -0.06
N SER A 9 -8.57 -4.55 -1.03
CA SER A 9 -7.75 -4.36 -2.23
C SER A 9 -6.36 -3.87 -1.87
N VAL A 10 -6.24 -2.79 -1.08
CA VAL A 10 -4.95 -2.23 -0.68
C VAL A 10 -4.11 -3.25 0.09
N LYS A 11 -4.70 -4.04 0.98
CA LYS A 11 -3.98 -5.11 1.69
C LYS A 11 -3.40 -6.15 0.72
N HIS A 12 -4.17 -6.54 -0.29
CA HIS A 12 -3.70 -7.50 -1.29
C HIS A 12 -2.55 -6.93 -2.12
N ASP A 13 -2.66 -5.67 -2.57
CA ASP A 13 -1.61 -4.97 -3.32
C ASP A 13 -0.31 -4.83 -2.51
N VAL A 14 -0.41 -4.47 -1.22
CA VAL A 14 0.76 -4.39 -0.32
C VAL A 14 1.45 -5.75 -0.21
N LEU A 15 0.69 -6.81 0.09
CA LEU A 15 1.25 -8.15 0.25
C LEU A 15 1.90 -8.66 -1.05
N ASN A 16 1.28 -8.40 -2.20
CA ASN A 16 1.80 -8.79 -3.50
C ASN A 16 3.11 -8.05 -3.83
N LEU A 17 3.16 -6.73 -3.62
CA LEU A 17 4.35 -5.93 -3.86
C LEU A 17 5.50 -6.31 -2.92
N VAL A 18 5.22 -6.51 -1.62
CA VAL A 18 6.21 -6.97 -0.64
C VAL A 18 6.76 -8.33 -1.02
N ALA A 19 5.89 -9.28 -1.39
CA ALA A 19 6.33 -10.61 -1.82
C ALA A 19 7.22 -10.54 -3.06
N LYS A 20 6.85 -9.70 -4.03
CA LYS A 20 7.65 -9.47 -5.25
C LYS A 20 9.02 -8.86 -4.93
N LEU A 21 9.07 -7.81 -4.12
CA LEU A 21 10.32 -7.14 -3.74
C LEU A 21 11.22 -8.04 -2.88
N ALA A 22 10.62 -8.83 -1.98
CA ALA A 22 11.34 -9.83 -1.19
C ALA A 22 11.95 -10.92 -2.08
N PHE A 23 11.19 -11.38 -3.08
CA PHE A 23 11.66 -12.35 -4.07
C PHE A 23 12.80 -11.78 -4.93
N GLU A 24 12.74 -10.50 -5.29
CA GLU A 24 13.79 -9.79 -6.02
C GLU A 24 15.00 -9.39 -5.15
N GLY A 25 14.94 -9.60 -3.83
CA GLY A 25 15.99 -9.22 -2.88
C GLY A 25 16.13 -7.71 -2.63
N LYS A 26 15.15 -6.91 -3.06
CA LYS A 26 15.15 -5.42 -3.02
C LYS A 26 14.22 -4.84 -1.96
N LEU A 27 13.67 -5.68 -1.08
CA LEU A 27 12.68 -5.25 -0.10
C LEU A 27 13.21 -4.15 0.83
N ASP A 28 14.45 -4.27 1.31
CA ASP A 28 15.03 -3.32 2.26
C ASP A 28 15.21 -1.92 1.65
N GLU A 29 15.65 -1.87 0.38
CA GLU A 29 15.85 -0.62 -0.36
C GLU A 29 14.52 0.07 -0.72
N GLU A 30 13.50 -0.72 -1.05
CA GLU A 30 12.24 -0.18 -1.60
C GLU A 30 11.11 -0.08 -0.57
N ARG A 31 11.33 -0.52 0.67
CA ARG A 31 10.31 -0.55 1.74
C ARG A 31 9.61 0.81 1.91
N ASP A 32 10.39 1.89 2.00
CA ASP A 32 9.86 3.24 2.19
C ASP A 32 9.13 3.78 0.95
N ASN A 33 9.37 3.20 -0.22
CA ASN A 33 8.73 3.58 -1.48
C ASN A 33 7.39 2.85 -1.71
N ILE A 34 7.12 1.75 -0.98
CA ILE A 34 5.88 0.95 -1.11
C ILE A 34 4.60 1.81 -1.01
N PRO A 35 4.43 2.71 0.00
CA PRO A 35 3.23 3.52 0.11
C PRO A 35 3.00 4.45 -1.08
N TYR A 36 4.08 4.94 -1.69
CA TYR A 36 4.03 5.84 -2.83
C TYR A 36 3.72 5.10 -4.14
N LYS A 37 4.14 3.84 -4.26
CA LYS A 37 3.82 2.97 -5.40
C LYS A 37 2.37 2.50 -5.39
N ILE A 38 1.79 2.28 -4.21
CA ILE A 38 0.40 1.80 -4.08
C ILE A 38 -0.60 2.96 -4.15
N ILE A 39 -0.23 4.14 -3.64
CA ILE A 39 -1.11 5.31 -3.60
C ILE A 39 -0.53 6.41 -4.49
N GLU A 40 -0.79 6.28 -5.79
CA GLU A 40 -0.28 7.16 -6.86
C GLU A 40 -1.12 8.43 -7.04
N GLY A 41 -2.44 8.33 -6.83
CA GLY A 41 -3.40 9.39 -7.16
C GLY A 41 -3.60 10.44 -6.05
N PRO A 42 -4.18 11.60 -6.38
CA PRO A 42 -4.48 12.66 -5.41
C PRO A 42 -5.74 12.37 -4.57
N ALA A 43 -6.60 11.45 -5.02
CA ALA A 43 -7.85 11.12 -4.36
C ALA A 43 -7.68 9.94 -3.39
N PRO A 44 -8.09 10.07 -2.13
CA PRO A 44 -8.01 8.98 -1.17
C PRO A 44 -9.10 7.92 -1.40
N GLN A 45 -8.81 6.66 -1.07
CA GLN A 45 -9.69 5.52 -1.31
C GLN A 45 -10.56 5.14 -0.09
N PHE A 46 -9.98 5.16 1.11
CA PHE A 46 -10.63 4.68 2.34
C PHE A 46 -10.38 5.58 3.57
N ARG A 47 -9.62 6.66 3.43
CA ARG A 47 -9.46 7.70 4.47
C ARG A 47 -9.76 9.10 3.92
N CYS A 48 -9.63 10.10 4.80
CA CYS A 48 -9.86 11.50 4.44
C CYS A 48 -8.74 12.13 3.60
N CYS A 49 -7.56 11.53 3.51
CA CYS A 49 -6.46 12.02 2.69
C CYS A 49 -5.40 10.94 2.41
N ILE A 50 -4.70 11.09 1.29
CA ILE A 50 -3.63 10.20 0.83
C ILE A 50 -2.47 10.06 1.84
N TYR A 51 -2.23 11.10 2.64
CA TYR A 51 -1.18 11.09 3.66
C TYR A 51 -1.47 10.05 4.75
N LYS A 52 -2.73 9.99 5.22
CA LYS A 52 -3.14 9.01 6.23
C LYS A 52 -3.18 7.60 5.67
N GLU A 53 -3.48 7.43 4.38
CA GLU A 53 -3.46 6.10 3.76
C GLU A 53 -2.04 5.59 3.58
N ARG A 54 -1.11 6.45 3.15
CA ARG A 54 0.32 6.10 3.05
C ARG A 54 0.91 5.74 4.41
N GLU A 55 0.50 6.45 5.46
CA GLU A 55 0.93 6.18 6.83
C GLU A 55 0.42 4.84 7.37
N ILE A 56 -0.71 4.32 6.88
CA ILE A 56 -1.23 2.99 7.23
C ILE A 56 -0.37 1.87 6.62
N ILE A 57 0.30 2.13 5.50
CA ILE A 57 1.12 1.15 4.78
C ILE A 57 2.55 1.08 5.34
N ARG A 58 3.04 2.15 5.97
CA ARG A 58 4.41 2.29 6.48
C ARG A 58 4.68 1.40 7.69
#